data_AF-A0A8H4MX82-F1
#
_entry.id   AF-A0A8H4MX82-F1
#
_cell.length_a   1.000
_cell.length_b   1.000
_cell.length_c   1.000
_cell.angle_alpha   90.00
_cell.angle_beta   90.00
_cell.angle_gamma   90.00
#
_symmetry.space_group_name_H-M   'P 1'
#
loop_
_entity.id
_entity.type
_entity.pdbx_description
1 polymer ?
#
loop_
_entity_poly.entity_id
_entity_poly.type
_entity_poly.pdbx_seq_one_letter_code
_entity_poly.pdbx_strand_id
1 'polypeptide(L)'
;MSSPNGTGSDEYEMRDPERPPLKHRETHESTYTRPYTNYAHWIGREPTFAIFRRFASLNALNLLALQAEISHEEHELHTLQLDDVEFDNHTNFMRLIEADKDSNAGKQWQQILKLRPMLKQYNTLLFENKKLFKLSKPNAADRKELMKVLYLHENASQPSWLEHPENIFEQIDGESMHSDHVTIGHRPVSQDRFTRWMFDRALPWMHGRFGGASVDAPFREYDDETMDRVIGALVITGASLLPTVSIFALNYIPKTVYRLAFISVFSFMFTVALAFFTNARKIEIFTAAVALASVQVVFIGTQNC
;
A
#
# COMPACT_ATOMS: atom_id res chain seq x y z
N MET A 1 73.03 -1.06 -12.57
CA MET A 1 72.80 -0.37 -11.27
C MET A 1 72.50 1.09 -11.57
N SER A 2 71.53 1.64 -10.84
CA SER A 2 70.99 3.02 -10.91
C SER A 2 69.76 3.22 -11.82
N SER A 3 68.57 3.01 -11.24
CA SER A 3 67.39 3.86 -11.50
C SER A 3 67.53 5.16 -10.66
N PRO A 4 66.79 6.25 -10.96
CA PRO A 4 65.44 6.38 -10.38
C PRO A 4 64.40 7.21 -11.18
N ASN A 5 63.14 7.01 -10.76
CA ASN A 5 62.00 7.94 -10.70
C ASN A 5 61.30 8.42 -11.97
N GLY A 6 60.01 8.08 -12.03
CA GLY A 6 59.03 8.66 -12.94
C GLY A 6 58.19 9.76 -12.31
N THR A 7 57.34 10.35 -13.16
CA THR A 7 56.11 11.15 -12.95
C THR A 7 55.73 11.58 -14.38
N GLY A 8 54.55 11.38 -14.94
CA GLY A 8 53.24 11.82 -14.46
C GLY A 8 52.85 13.12 -15.21
N SER A 9 51.63 13.15 -15.77
CA SER A 9 50.90 14.28 -16.39
C SER A 9 51.36 14.68 -17.82
N ASP A 10 50.49 14.91 -18.82
CA ASP A 10 49.21 15.62 -18.79
C ASP A 10 48.17 14.96 -19.73
N GLU A 11 47.16 14.32 -19.16
CA GLU A 11 45.92 14.00 -19.86
C GLU A 11 44.98 15.19 -19.67
N TYR A 12 44.56 15.79 -20.79
CA TYR A 12 43.78 17.02 -20.85
C TYR A 12 42.43 16.87 -20.13
N GLU A 13 42.35 17.33 -18.88
CA GLU A 13 41.09 17.60 -18.19
C GLU A 13 40.40 18.80 -18.88
N MET A 14 39.52 18.50 -19.84
CA MET A 14 38.59 19.47 -20.40
C MET A 14 37.56 19.81 -19.31
N ARG A 15 37.87 20.82 -18.47
CA ARG A 15 36.90 21.46 -17.56
C ARG A 15 35.76 22.03 -18.41
N ASP A 16 34.60 21.38 -18.32
CA ASP A 16 33.30 21.92 -18.73
C ASP A 16 33.13 23.30 -18.06
N PRO A 17 33.06 24.41 -18.81
CA PRO A 17 32.99 25.74 -18.23
C PRO A 17 31.67 25.87 -17.46
N GLU A 18 31.80 26.06 -16.14
CA GLU A 18 30.78 26.53 -15.20
C GLU A 18 29.34 26.40 -15.71
N ARG A 19 28.74 25.21 -15.54
CA ARG A 19 27.28 25.16 -15.48
C ARG A 19 26.88 26.13 -14.38
N PRO A 20 26.07 27.16 -14.67
CA PRO A 20 25.60 28.05 -13.62
C PRO A 20 25.00 27.17 -12.52
N PRO A 21 25.26 27.44 -11.23
CA PRO A 21 24.61 26.69 -10.17
C PRO A 21 23.13 26.69 -10.49
N LEU A 22 22.49 25.51 -10.43
CA LEU A 22 21.05 25.41 -10.62
C LEU A 22 20.44 26.53 -9.78
N LYS A 23 19.89 27.56 -10.44
CA LYS A 23 19.21 28.65 -9.73
C LYS A 23 18.31 27.94 -8.75
N HIS A 24 18.49 28.20 -7.46
CA HIS A 24 17.70 27.60 -6.40
C HIS A 24 16.27 27.57 -6.92
N ARG A 25 15.75 26.36 -7.19
CA ARG A 25 14.42 26.19 -7.77
C ARG A 25 13.55 27.12 -6.96
N GLU A 26 12.99 28.16 -7.58
CA GLU A 26 12.19 29.15 -6.87
C GLU A 26 10.93 28.41 -6.39
N THR A 27 11.05 27.68 -5.29
CA THR A 27 10.04 26.74 -4.78
C THR A 27 8.91 27.47 -4.08
N HIS A 28 8.92 28.80 -4.08
CA HIS A 28 7.97 29.57 -3.29
C HIS A 28 7.14 30.61 -4.05
N GLU A 29 7.44 30.94 -5.31
CA GLU A 29 6.68 32.03 -5.99
C GLU A 29 6.09 31.67 -7.37
N SER A 30 6.68 30.76 -8.15
CA SER A 30 6.13 30.37 -9.47
C SER A 30 5.23 29.12 -9.46
N THR A 31 5.07 28.47 -8.29
CA THR A 31 4.35 27.18 -8.17
C THR A 31 2.83 27.35 -8.21
N TYR A 32 2.33 28.59 -8.08
CA TYR A 32 0.90 28.89 -8.00
C TYR A 32 0.19 28.99 -9.36
N THR A 33 0.91 29.07 -10.48
CA THR A 33 0.29 29.23 -11.82
C THR A 33 -0.02 27.90 -12.50
N ARG A 34 0.40 26.75 -11.94
CA ARG A 34 0.22 25.42 -12.56
C ARG A 34 -0.33 24.41 -11.54
N PRO A 35 -1.65 24.21 -11.50
CA PRO A 35 -2.31 23.43 -10.45
C PRO A 35 -1.83 21.97 -10.37
N TYR A 36 -1.65 21.30 -11.52
CA TYR A 36 -1.04 19.97 -11.58
C TYR A 36 0.41 19.92 -11.10
N THR A 37 1.18 20.98 -11.34
CA THR A 37 2.57 21.08 -10.85
C THR A 37 2.59 21.27 -9.35
N ASN A 38 1.64 22.02 -8.79
CA ASN A 38 1.45 22.13 -7.36
C ASN A 38 1.05 20.78 -6.76
N TYR A 39 0.09 20.06 -7.36
CA TYR A 39 -0.27 18.72 -6.89
C TYR A 39 0.93 17.76 -6.94
N ALA A 40 1.71 17.75 -8.03
CA ALA A 40 2.93 16.96 -8.13
C ALA A 40 4.00 17.38 -7.11
N HIS A 41 4.11 18.66 -6.78
CA HIS A 41 4.99 19.16 -5.72
C HIS A 41 4.61 18.56 -4.36
N TRP A 42 3.31 18.55 -4.03
CA TRP A 42 2.82 17.97 -2.78
C TRP A 42 2.98 16.44 -2.73
N ILE A 43 2.76 15.73 -3.84
CA ILE A 43 3.09 14.30 -3.94
C ILE A 43 4.58 14.04 -3.70
N GLY A 44 5.45 14.88 -4.25
CA GLY A 44 6.90 14.75 -4.10
C GLY A 44 7.39 15.07 -2.68
N ARG A 45 6.69 15.95 -1.96
CA ARG A 45 7.00 16.29 -0.57
C ARG A 45 6.48 15.26 0.41
N GLU A 46 5.25 14.82 0.21
CA GLU A 46 4.53 13.91 1.11
C GLU A 46 4.08 12.67 0.33
N PRO A 47 4.81 11.54 0.43
CA PRO A 47 4.52 10.33 -0.32
C PRO A 47 3.09 9.82 -0.10
N THR A 48 2.49 10.04 1.07
CA THR A 48 1.10 9.61 1.34
C THR A 48 0.06 10.29 0.45
N PHE A 49 0.38 11.44 -0.14
CA PHE A 49 -0.46 12.17 -1.09
C PHE A 49 -0.42 11.60 -2.51
N ALA A 50 0.43 10.60 -2.78
CA ALA A 50 0.54 9.88 -4.04
C ALA A 50 -0.68 8.97 -4.32
N ILE A 51 -1.85 9.60 -4.46
CA ILE A 51 -3.14 8.95 -4.72
C ILE A 51 -3.42 8.96 -6.21
N PHE A 52 -3.67 7.79 -6.77
CA PHE A 52 -3.94 7.61 -8.19
C PHE A 52 -5.14 6.70 -8.42
N ARG A 53 -5.68 6.74 -9.63
CA ARG A 53 -6.68 5.80 -10.09
C ARG A 53 -5.99 4.55 -10.67
N ARG A 54 -6.43 3.35 -10.27
CA ARG A 54 -5.90 2.08 -10.83
C ARG A 54 -6.61 1.62 -12.10
N PHE A 55 -7.67 2.31 -12.52
CA PHE A 55 -8.48 2.02 -13.70
C PHE A 55 -8.96 0.55 -13.75
N ALA A 56 -9.52 0.07 -12.63
CA ALA A 56 -9.80 -1.36 -12.44
C ALA A 56 -10.72 -1.95 -13.52
N SER A 57 -11.79 -1.22 -13.87
CA SER A 57 -12.75 -1.64 -14.90
C SER A 57 -12.14 -1.67 -16.29
N LEU A 58 -11.33 -0.66 -16.64
CA LEU A 58 -10.65 -0.60 -17.95
C LEU A 58 -9.58 -1.69 -18.08
N ASN A 59 -8.80 -1.93 -17.02
CA ASN A 59 -7.83 -3.03 -17.00
C ASN A 59 -8.51 -4.40 -17.10
N ALA A 60 -9.65 -4.60 -16.43
CA ALA A 60 -10.44 -5.81 -16.58
C ALA A 60 -11.00 -5.96 -17.99
N LEU A 61 -11.52 -4.87 -18.59
CA LEU A 61 -12.02 -4.87 -19.96
C LEU A 61 -10.92 -5.25 -20.95
N ASN A 62 -9.72 -4.70 -20.80
CA ASN A 62 -8.58 -5.04 -21.65
C ASN A 62 -8.18 -6.52 -21.54
N LEU A 63 -8.17 -7.08 -20.33
CA LEU A 63 -7.92 -8.51 -20.12
C LEU A 63 -9.00 -9.38 -20.76
N LEU A 64 -10.27 -9.00 -20.64
CA LEU A 64 -11.39 -9.72 -21.25
C LEU A 64 -11.34 -9.66 -22.78
N ALA A 65 -10.95 -8.52 -23.35
CA ALA A 65 -10.75 -8.39 -24.80
C ALA A 65 -9.65 -9.33 -25.29
N LEU A 66 -8.48 -9.30 -24.66
CA LEU A 66 -7.37 -10.22 -24.99
C LEU A 66 -7.76 -11.69 -24.80
N GLN A 67 -8.53 -12.00 -23.76
CA GLN A 67 -9.02 -13.36 -23.54
C GLN A 67 -9.93 -13.80 -24.69
N ALA A 68 -10.86 -12.94 -25.13
CA ALA A 68 -11.74 -13.24 -26.25
C ALA A 68 -10.97 -13.44 -27.56
N GLU A 69 -9.98 -12.59 -27.85
CA GLU A 69 -9.12 -12.74 -29.02
C GLU A 69 -8.31 -14.04 -28.97
N ILE A 70 -7.68 -14.37 -27.83
CA ILE A 70 -6.93 -15.62 -27.65
C ILE A 70 -7.85 -16.83 -27.83
N SER A 71 -9.06 -16.82 -27.24
CA SER A 71 -10.02 -17.91 -27.39
C SER A 71 -10.49 -18.10 -28.83
N HIS A 72 -10.64 -17.03 -29.61
CA HIS A 72 -10.94 -17.13 -31.03
C HIS A 72 -9.80 -17.82 -31.79
N GLU A 73 -8.56 -17.37 -31.58
CA GLU A 73 -7.41 -17.95 -32.27
C GLU A 73 -7.10 -19.38 -31.83
N GLU A 74 -7.38 -19.72 -30.56
CA GLU A 74 -7.31 -21.09 -30.03
C GLU A 74 -8.33 -22.01 -30.72
N HIS A 75 -9.55 -21.51 -30.93
CA HIS A 75 -10.58 -22.25 -31.66
C HIS A 75 -10.15 -22.54 -33.10
N GLU A 76 -9.63 -21.54 -33.82
CA GLU A 76 -9.11 -21.72 -35.18
C GLU A 76 -7.91 -22.67 -35.25
N LEU A 77 -7.03 -22.65 -34.24
CA LEU A 77 -5.95 -23.64 -34.16
C LEU A 77 -6.50 -25.06 -33.99
N HIS A 78 -7.51 -25.21 -33.12
CA HIS A 78 -8.14 -26.50 -32.85
C HIS A 78 -8.89 -27.03 -34.08
N THR A 79 -9.56 -26.18 -34.86
CA THR A 79 -10.21 -26.62 -36.12
C THR A 79 -9.18 -27.10 -37.15
N LEU A 80 -8.07 -26.38 -37.33
CA LEU A 80 -6.97 -26.80 -38.21
C LEU A 80 -6.34 -28.13 -37.78
N GLN A 81 -6.29 -28.39 -36.46
CA GLN A 81 -5.81 -29.65 -35.90
C GLN A 81 -6.80 -30.81 -36.13
N LEU A 82 -8.11 -30.56 -36.05
CA LEU A 82 -9.12 -31.58 -36.32
C LEU A 82 -9.21 -31.97 -37.80
N ASP A 83 -8.94 -31.03 -38.71
CA ASP A 83 -8.96 -31.26 -40.16
C ASP A 83 -7.73 -32.03 -40.66
N ASP A 84 -6.72 -32.26 -39.80
CA ASP A 84 -5.52 -33.02 -40.14
C ASP A 84 -5.78 -34.53 -39.98
N VAL A 85 -5.99 -35.23 -41.10
CA VAL A 85 -6.31 -36.68 -41.12
C VAL A 85 -5.07 -37.54 -40.79
N GLU A 86 -3.85 -36.98 -40.91
CA GLU A 86 -2.60 -37.64 -40.53
C GLU A 86 -2.32 -37.44 -39.04
N PHE A 87 -2.87 -38.35 -38.23
CA PHE A 87 -2.79 -38.45 -36.77
C PHE A 87 -1.36 -38.35 -36.14
N ASP A 88 -0.29 -38.33 -36.94
CA ASP A 88 1.12 -38.36 -36.50
C ASP A 88 1.83 -36.98 -36.57
N ASN A 89 1.20 -35.94 -37.14
CA ASN A 89 1.83 -34.62 -37.25
C ASN A 89 1.65 -33.72 -36.00
N HIS A 90 0.73 -34.07 -35.10
CA HIS A 90 0.46 -33.28 -33.90
C HIS A 90 1.53 -33.39 -32.81
N THR A 91 2.41 -34.39 -32.88
CA THR A 91 3.39 -34.71 -31.84
C THR A 91 4.76 -34.06 -32.07
N ASN A 92 5.03 -33.58 -33.29
CA ASN A 92 6.36 -33.04 -33.64
C ASN A 92 6.29 -31.58 -34.11
N PHE A 93 6.58 -30.65 -33.20
CA PHE A 93 6.69 -29.22 -33.50
C PHE A 93 7.69 -28.90 -34.60
N MET A 94 8.74 -29.72 -34.81
CA MET A 94 9.71 -29.48 -35.87
C MET A 94 9.07 -29.62 -37.26
N ARG A 95 8.15 -30.58 -37.44
CA ARG A 95 7.40 -30.73 -38.69
C ARG A 95 6.51 -29.53 -38.97
N LEU A 96 5.88 -28.95 -37.95
CA LEU A 96 5.08 -27.72 -38.09
C LEU A 96 5.94 -26.51 -38.48
N ILE A 97 7.16 -26.41 -37.92
CA ILE A 97 8.11 -25.33 -38.20
C ILE A 97 8.63 -25.40 -39.64
N GLU A 98 8.93 -26.61 -40.12
CA GLU A 98 9.51 -26.88 -41.43
C GLU A 98 8.48 -26.98 -42.56
N ALA A 99 7.19 -27.05 -42.22
CA ALA A 99 6.10 -27.19 -43.18
C ALA A 99 5.97 -25.97 -44.09
N ASP A 100 5.55 -26.22 -45.32
CA ASP A 100 5.23 -25.16 -46.28
C ASP A 100 4.05 -24.31 -45.79
N LYS A 101 4.07 -23.00 -46.05
CA LYS A 101 3.12 -22.03 -45.49
C LYS A 101 1.67 -22.30 -45.91
N ASP A 102 1.47 -22.84 -47.10
CA ASP A 102 0.13 -23.09 -47.65
C ASP A 102 -0.45 -24.43 -47.17
N SER A 103 0.39 -25.30 -46.58
CA SER A 103 -0.02 -26.56 -45.98
C SER A 103 -0.82 -26.35 -44.68
N ASN A 104 -1.62 -27.35 -44.29
CA ASN A 104 -2.36 -27.29 -43.02
C ASN A 104 -1.41 -27.13 -41.81
N ALA A 105 -0.30 -27.88 -41.80
CA ALA A 105 0.75 -27.77 -40.79
C ALA A 105 1.39 -26.35 -40.74
N GLY A 106 1.62 -25.73 -41.90
CA GLY A 106 2.12 -24.35 -41.98
C GLY A 106 1.11 -23.33 -41.44
N LYS A 107 -0.19 -23.51 -41.71
CA LYS A 107 -1.26 -22.67 -41.15
C LYS A 107 -1.38 -22.83 -39.63
N GLN A 108 -1.30 -24.06 -39.11
CA GLN A 108 -1.25 -24.32 -37.66
C GLN A 108 -0.05 -23.60 -37.02
N TRP A 109 1.13 -23.65 -37.66
CA TRP A 109 2.31 -22.95 -37.16
C TRP A 109 2.16 -21.42 -37.18
N GLN A 110 1.57 -20.85 -38.24
CA GLN A 110 1.27 -19.42 -38.30
C GLN A 110 0.31 -18.99 -37.19
N GLN A 111 -0.68 -19.83 -36.89
CA GLN A 111 -1.64 -19.60 -35.81
C GLN A 111 -0.97 -19.61 -34.43
N ILE A 112 -0.05 -20.57 -34.20
CA ILE A 112 0.79 -20.60 -33.00
C ILE A 112 1.67 -19.34 -32.91
N LEU A 113 2.26 -18.89 -34.02
CA LEU A 113 3.07 -17.67 -34.05
C LEU A 113 2.25 -16.41 -33.72
N LYS A 114 0.98 -16.36 -34.13
CA LYS A 114 0.04 -15.28 -33.81
C LYS A 114 -0.38 -15.31 -32.33
N LEU A 115 -0.61 -16.49 -31.76
CA LEU A 115 -0.97 -16.67 -30.34
C LEU A 115 0.16 -16.26 -29.37
N ARG A 116 1.43 -16.48 -29.73
CA ARG A 116 2.59 -16.18 -28.85
C ARG A 116 2.62 -14.75 -28.30
N PRO A 117 2.59 -13.68 -29.13
CA PRO A 117 2.62 -12.31 -28.61
C PRO A 117 1.37 -11.97 -27.79
N MET A 118 0.19 -12.47 -28.18
CA MET A 118 -1.07 -12.23 -27.46
C MET A 118 -1.04 -12.86 -26.07
N LEU A 119 -0.62 -14.12 -25.96
CA LEU A 119 -0.44 -14.82 -24.68
C LEU A 119 0.58 -14.11 -23.79
N LYS A 120 1.69 -13.63 -24.38
CA LYS A 120 2.69 -12.85 -23.62
C LYS A 120 2.06 -11.56 -23.07
N GLN A 121 1.35 -10.81 -23.90
CA GLN A 121 0.70 -9.57 -23.50
C GLN A 121 -0.35 -9.79 -22.42
N TYR A 122 -1.22 -10.79 -22.60
CA TYR A 122 -2.24 -11.18 -21.61
C TYR A 122 -1.61 -11.55 -20.28
N ASN A 123 -0.58 -12.41 -20.28
CA ASN A 123 0.10 -12.83 -19.06
C ASN A 123 0.78 -11.66 -18.35
N THR A 124 1.47 -10.79 -19.09
CA THR A 124 2.08 -9.57 -18.53
C THR A 124 1.05 -8.67 -17.87
N LEU A 125 -0.04 -8.35 -18.58
CA LEU A 125 -1.11 -7.49 -18.05
C LEU A 125 -1.80 -8.12 -16.84
N LEU A 126 -1.97 -9.44 -16.82
CA LEU A 126 -2.56 -10.15 -15.69
C LEU A 126 -1.69 -10.02 -14.43
N PHE A 127 -0.36 -10.16 -14.58
CA PHE A 127 0.58 -9.95 -13.47
C PHE A 127 0.64 -8.49 -13.01
N GLU A 128 0.61 -7.54 -13.94
CA GLU A 128 0.56 -6.11 -13.63
C GLU A 128 -0.72 -5.75 -12.88
N ASN A 129 -1.87 -6.22 -13.36
CA ASN A 129 -3.15 -5.99 -12.70
C ASN A 129 -3.17 -6.61 -11.29
N LYS A 130 -2.59 -7.81 -11.12
CA LYS A 130 -2.39 -8.42 -9.78
C LYS A 130 -1.55 -7.53 -8.86
N LYS A 131 -0.51 -6.85 -9.37
CA LYS A 131 0.28 -5.89 -8.59
C LYS A 131 -0.57 -4.67 -8.22
N LEU A 132 -1.38 -4.14 -9.14
CA LEU A 132 -2.29 -3.03 -8.89
C LEU A 132 -3.34 -3.36 -7.81
N PHE A 133 -3.87 -4.58 -7.80
CA PHE A 133 -4.82 -5.03 -6.75
C PHE A 133 -4.20 -5.15 -5.36
N LYS A 134 -2.87 -5.30 -5.26
CA LYS A 134 -2.16 -5.33 -3.98
C LYS A 134 -1.86 -3.95 -3.42
N LEU A 135 -2.00 -2.89 -4.23
CA LEU A 135 -1.81 -1.53 -3.75
C LEU A 135 -2.84 -1.19 -2.67
N SER A 136 -2.38 -0.43 -1.68
CA SER A 136 -3.22 -0.05 -0.55
C SER A 136 -4.26 0.99 -0.97
N LYS A 137 -5.43 0.94 -0.34
CA LYS A 137 -6.41 2.02 -0.46
C LYS A 137 -5.86 3.27 0.26
N PRO A 138 -6.11 4.47 -0.27
CA PRO A 138 -5.72 5.71 0.41
C PRO A 138 -6.42 5.83 1.76
N ASN A 139 -5.73 6.36 2.76
CA ASN A 139 -6.32 6.64 4.05
C ASN A 139 -7.28 7.85 3.95
N ALA A 140 -8.34 7.84 4.76
CA ALA A 140 -9.33 8.91 4.76
C ALA A 140 -8.75 10.22 5.32
N ALA A 141 -7.87 10.13 6.33
CA ALA A 141 -7.17 11.28 6.89
C ALA A 141 -6.26 11.94 5.85
N ASP A 142 -5.37 11.17 5.22
CA ASP A 142 -4.42 11.67 4.22
C ASP A 142 -5.15 12.25 3.00
N ARG A 143 -6.25 11.61 2.56
CA ARG A 143 -7.11 12.18 1.52
C ARG A 143 -7.68 13.53 1.95
N LYS A 144 -8.19 13.65 3.17
CA LYS A 144 -8.76 14.91 3.69
C LYS A 144 -7.71 16.00 3.80
N GLU A 145 -6.50 15.65 4.23
CA GLU A 145 -5.37 16.57 4.33
C GLU A 145 -4.94 17.05 2.95
N LEU A 146 -4.73 16.13 2.00
CA LEU A 146 -4.44 16.46 0.60
C LEU A 146 -5.51 17.38 0.02
N MET A 147 -6.78 17.05 0.23
CA MET A 147 -7.89 17.89 -0.18
C MET A 147 -7.74 19.30 0.38
N LYS A 148 -7.49 19.45 1.69
CA LYS A 148 -7.25 20.76 2.31
C LYS A 148 -6.10 21.52 1.62
N VAL A 149 -5.01 20.85 1.25
CA VAL A 149 -3.91 21.44 0.44
C VAL A 149 -4.42 21.99 -0.87
N LEU A 150 -5.14 21.16 -1.63
CA LEU A 150 -5.58 21.51 -2.96
C LEU A 150 -6.67 22.60 -2.93
N TYR A 151 -7.44 22.69 -1.83
CA TYR A 151 -8.49 23.68 -1.59
C TYR A 151 -8.03 24.97 -0.92
N LEU A 152 -6.84 25.03 -0.32
CA LEU A 152 -6.40 26.16 0.53
C LEU A 152 -6.43 27.54 -0.16
N HIS A 153 -6.44 27.56 -1.50
CA HIS A 153 -6.44 28.78 -2.29
C HIS A 153 -7.76 29.04 -3.04
N GLU A 154 -8.74 28.16 -2.93
CA GLU A 154 -10.05 28.33 -3.52
C GLU A 154 -11.12 28.30 -2.43
N ASN A 155 -11.89 29.38 -2.30
CA ASN A 155 -13.11 29.43 -1.49
C ASN A 155 -14.23 28.57 -2.11
N ALA A 156 -13.89 27.37 -2.59
CA ALA A 156 -14.75 26.46 -3.33
C ALA A 156 -14.66 25.06 -2.74
N SER A 157 -15.75 24.32 -2.83
CA SER A 157 -15.86 22.92 -2.42
C SER A 157 -15.16 21.94 -3.38
N GLN A 158 -14.75 22.42 -4.56
CA GLN A 158 -14.04 21.68 -5.61
C GLN A 158 -12.98 22.57 -6.26
N PRO A 159 -11.82 22.04 -6.71
CA PRO A 159 -10.78 22.88 -7.29
C PRO A 159 -11.21 23.23 -8.72
N SER A 160 -11.17 24.51 -9.14
CA SER A 160 -11.62 24.88 -10.50
C SER A 160 -10.77 24.27 -11.62
N TRP A 161 -9.57 23.81 -11.28
CA TRP A 161 -8.64 23.19 -12.21
C TRP A 161 -8.79 21.67 -12.33
N LEU A 162 -9.58 21.03 -11.45
CA LEU A 162 -9.76 19.59 -11.41
C LEU A 162 -11.25 19.29 -11.61
N GLU A 163 -11.67 19.30 -12.87
CA GLU A 163 -13.07 19.14 -13.27
C GLU A 163 -13.35 17.73 -13.81
N HIS A 164 -14.61 17.37 -14.01
CA HIS A 164 -14.95 16.15 -14.71
C HIS A 164 -14.35 16.17 -16.14
N PRO A 165 -13.72 15.08 -16.66
CA PRO A 165 -13.63 13.72 -16.11
C PRO A 165 -12.33 13.41 -15.35
N GLU A 166 -11.45 14.38 -15.18
CA GLU A 166 -10.15 14.22 -14.52
C GLU A 166 -10.23 14.24 -12.99
N ASN A 167 -11.34 14.74 -12.44
CA ASN A 167 -11.58 14.78 -11.01
C ASN A 167 -11.82 13.40 -10.41
N ILE A 168 -10.72 12.76 -10.00
CA ILE A 168 -10.76 11.48 -9.32
C ILE A 168 -11.50 11.57 -7.97
N PHE A 169 -11.58 12.73 -7.34
CA PHE A 169 -12.16 12.89 -6.00
C PHE A 169 -13.66 13.24 -5.99
N GLU A 170 -14.24 13.44 -7.17
CA GLU A 170 -15.63 13.84 -7.35
C GLU A 170 -16.60 12.84 -6.70
N GLN A 171 -17.67 13.38 -6.10
CA GLN A 171 -18.76 12.61 -5.53
C GLN A 171 -20.05 12.99 -6.21
N ILE A 172 -20.78 11.98 -6.69
CA ILE A 172 -22.11 12.13 -7.29
C ILE A 172 -23.09 11.44 -6.34
N ASP A 173 -24.13 12.14 -5.91
CA ASP A 173 -25.16 11.65 -4.98
C ASP A 173 -24.61 11.07 -3.65
N GLY A 174 -23.48 11.61 -3.19
CA GLY A 174 -22.82 11.19 -1.94
C GLY A 174 -21.94 9.94 -2.08
N GLU A 175 -21.89 9.33 -3.26
CA GLU A 175 -20.95 8.25 -3.57
C GLU A 175 -19.74 8.77 -4.34
N SER A 176 -18.57 8.19 -4.10
CA SER A 176 -17.38 8.50 -4.91
C SER A 176 -17.61 8.05 -6.34
N MET A 177 -17.52 8.98 -7.30
CA MET A 177 -17.60 8.68 -8.73
C MET A 177 -16.54 7.63 -9.13
N HIS A 178 -15.38 7.70 -8.49
CA HIS A 178 -14.30 6.74 -8.64
C HIS A 178 -14.04 5.99 -7.33
N SER A 179 -14.27 4.67 -7.34
CA SER A 179 -14.01 3.78 -6.20
C SER A 179 -12.65 3.08 -6.27
N ASP A 180 -11.87 3.35 -7.32
CA ASP A 180 -10.66 2.63 -7.68
C ASP A 180 -9.38 3.43 -7.38
N HIS A 181 -9.38 4.19 -6.28
CA HIS A 181 -8.19 4.88 -5.78
C HIS A 181 -7.21 3.95 -5.08
N VAL A 182 -5.94 4.18 -5.35
CA VAL A 182 -4.79 3.50 -4.75
C VAL A 182 -3.77 4.53 -4.31
N THR A 183 -3.02 4.23 -3.24
CA THR A 183 -1.85 5.01 -2.85
C THR A 183 -0.57 4.22 -3.11
N ILE A 184 0.45 4.91 -3.60
CA ILE A 184 1.80 4.35 -3.79
C ILE A 184 2.67 4.65 -2.56
N GLY A 185 2.38 5.74 -1.85
CA GLY A 185 3.05 6.07 -0.60
C GLY A 185 2.67 5.11 0.51
N HIS A 186 3.67 4.68 1.27
CA HIS A 186 3.47 3.90 2.48
C HIS A 186 3.90 4.75 3.67
N ARG A 187 3.00 4.97 4.64
CA ARG A 187 3.45 5.35 5.98
C ARG A 187 4.04 4.09 6.62
N PRO A 188 5.31 4.10 7.05
CA PRO A 188 5.89 2.99 7.81
C PRO A 188 5.14 2.78 9.14
N VAL A 189 4.49 3.83 9.66
CA VAL A 189 3.53 3.77 10.75
C VAL A 189 2.30 2.97 10.28
N SER A 190 2.38 1.69 10.57
CA SER A 190 1.48 0.61 10.19
C SER A 190 0.00 0.99 10.08
N GLN A 191 -0.69 0.32 9.14
CA GLN A 191 -2.15 0.27 9.01
C GLN A 191 -2.88 -0.32 10.24
N ASP A 192 -2.24 -0.33 11.40
CA ASP A 192 -2.79 -0.82 12.65
C ASP A 192 -4.08 -0.10 13.01
N ARG A 193 -5.08 -0.89 13.44
CA ARG A 193 -6.40 -0.39 13.84
C ARG A 193 -6.30 0.73 14.89
N PHE A 194 -5.31 0.63 15.76
CA PHE A 194 -5.04 1.63 16.77
C PHE A 194 -4.38 2.89 16.26
N THR A 195 -3.38 2.78 15.38
CA THR A 195 -2.78 3.95 14.72
C THR A 195 -3.86 4.76 14.01
N ARG A 196 -4.74 4.08 13.26
CA ARG A 196 -5.90 4.70 12.62
C ARG A 196 -6.83 5.39 13.62
N TRP A 197 -7.21 4.71 14.71
CA TRP A 197 -8.02 5.30 15.76
C TRP A 197 -7.32 6.50 16.45
N MET A 198 -6.00 6.42 16.63
CA MET A 198 -5.21 7.46 17.25
C MET A 198 -5.22 8.73 16.38
N PHE A 199 -4.96 8.61 15.09
CA PHE A 199 -5.00 9.74 14.16
C PHE A 199 -6.41 10.27 13.90
N ASP A 200 -7.39 9.38 13.72
CA ASP A 200 -8.74 9.80 13.35
C ASP A 200 -9.56 10.32 14.54
N ARG A 201 -9.29 9.84 15.77
CA ARG A 201 -10.13 10.10 16.94
C ARG A 201 -9.37 10.67 18.14
N ALA A 202 -8.25 10.05 18.52
CA ALA A 202 -7.57 10.40 19.78
C ALA A 202 -6.80 11.72 19.68
N LEU A 203 -5.99 11.91 18.65
CA LEU A 203 -5.19 13.11 18.41
C LEU A 203 -6.06 14.36 18.26
N PRO A 204 -7.13 14.37 17.43
CA PRO A 204 -8.05 15.51 17.36
C PRO A 204 -8.71 15.82 18.72
N TRP A 205 -9.10 14.78 19.48
CA TRP A 205 -9.70 14.95 20.80
C TRP A 205 -8.70 15.49 21.83
N MET A 206 -7.48 14.97 21.86
CA MET A 206 -6.40 15.43 22.75
C MET A 206 -5.99 16.86 22.45
N HIS A 207 -5.85 17.21 21.17
CA HIS A 207 -5.53 18.58 20.78
C HIS A 207 -6.67 19.55 21.08
N GLY A 208 -7.93 19.17 20.87
CA GLY A 208 -9.08 19.98 21.25
C GLY A 208 -9.24 20.18 22.76
N ARG A 209 -8.64 19.30 23.58
CA ARG A 209 -8.74 19.32 25.04
C ARG A 209 -7.53 19.92 25.75
N PHE A 210 -6.33 19.76 25.18
CA PHE A 210 -5.04 20.09 25.82
C PHE A 210 -4.09 20.95 24.97
N GLY A 211 -4.40 21.21 23.70
CA GLY A 211 -3.54 21.99 22.80
C GLY A 211 -4.06 23.41 22.56
N GLY A 212 -3.32 24.42 23.01
CA GLY A 212 -3.47 25.78 22.48
C GLY A 212 -3.15 25.77 20.99
N ALA A 213 -4.05 26.32 20.17
CA ALA A 213 -3.89 26.38 18.73
C ALA A 213 -2.61 27.14 18.36
N SER A 214 -1.56 26.43 17.93
CA SER A 214 -0.54 27.03 17.07
C SER A 214 -1.11 27.07 15.66
N VAL A 215 -1.67 28.24 15.35
CA VAL A 215 -2.05 28.71 14.03
C VAL A 215 -0.74 29.10 13.31
N ASP A 216 -0.65 28.84 12.00
CA ASP A 216 0.37 29.31 11.03
C ASP A 216 1.26 28.27 10.32
N ALA A 217 0.95 26.97 10.39
CA ALA A 217 1.43 26.02 9.39
C ALA A 217 0.23 25.40 8.65
N PRO A 218 0.16 25.45 7.30
CA PRO A 218 -0.94 24.86 6.55
C PRO A 218 -1.01 23.32 6.75
N PHE A 219 0.14 22.71 7.09
CA PHE A 219 0.34 21.28 7.38
C PHE A 219 1.24 21.12 8.60
N ARG A 220 0.95 20.11 9.43
CA ARG A 220 1.76 19.78 10.59
C ARG A 220 2.53 18.51 10.23
N GLU A 221 3.73 18.69 9.72
CA GLU A 221 4.67 17.62 9.37
C GLU A 221 5.05 16.92 10.68
N TYR A 222 4.46 15.76 10.92
CA TYR A 222 4.87 14.90 12.02
C TYR A 222 5.96 13.99 11.47
N ASP A 223 7.14 14.05 12.08
CA ASP A 223 8.24 13.16 11.72
C ASP A 223 7.84 11.71 12.07
N ASP A 224 7.71 10.88 11.03
CA ASP A 224 7.25 9.49 11.13
C ASP A 224 8.09 8.69 12.13
N GLU A 225 9.40 8.96 12.22
CA GLU A 225 10.30 8.26 13.15
C GLU A 225 10.00 8.60 14.62
N THR A 226 9.68 9.87 14.90
CA THR A 226 9.33 10.30 16.26
C THR A 226 7.97 9.75 16.66
N MET A 227 7.04 9.69 15.71
CA MET A 227 5.70 9.15 15.91
C MET A 227 5.75 7.65 16.22
N ASP A 228 6.49 6.88 15.42
CA ASP A 228 6.68 5.44 15.64
C ASP A 228 7.28 5.14 17.01
N ARG A 229 8.27 5.93 17.44
CA ARG A 229 8.89 5.77 18.75
C ARG A 229 7.91 6.08 19.89
N VAL A 230 7.08 7.11 19.76
CA VAL A 230 6.08 7.47 20.78
C VAL A 230 4.97 6.44 20.86
N ILE A 231 4.43 6.00 19.72
CA ILE A 231 3.40 4.96 19.66
C ILE A 231 3.93 3.65 20.23
N GLY A 232 5.13 3.23 19.80
CA GLY A 232 5.80 2.04 20.32
C GLY A 232 6.00 2.08 21.83
N ALA A 233 6.45 3.22 22.37
CA ALA A 233 6.60 3.41 23.80
C ALA A 233 5.25 3.29 24.54
N LEU A 234 4.19 3.96 24.05
CA LEU A 234 2.85 3.86 24.66
C LEU A 234 2.29 2.44 24.65
N VAL A 235 2.48 1.70 23.56
CA VAL A 235 2.04 0.30 23.45
C VAL A 235 2.80 -0.58 24.44
N ILE A 236 4.13 -0.44 24.54
CA ILE A 236 4.96 -1.22 25.46
C ILE A 236 4.61 -0.89 26.92
N THR A 237 4.48 0.39 27.25
CA THR A 237 4.11 0.83 28.61
C THR A 237 2.69 0.40 28.97
N GLY A 238 1.73 0.50 28.05
CA GLY A 238 0.36 0.02 28.26
C GLY A 238 0.29 -1.50 28.44
N ALA A 239 1.05 -2.24 27.63
CA ALA A 239 1.11 -3.70 27.70
C ALA A 239 1.75 -4.20 29.01
N SER A 240 2.71 -3.48 29.59
CA SER A 240 3.32 -3.88 30.87
C SER A 240 2.45 -3.52 32.08
N LEU A 241 1.72 -2.41 32.03
CA LEU A 241 0.84 -1.97 33.12
C LEU A 241 -0.40 -2.84 33.29
N LEU A 242 -0.99 -3.33 32.20
CA LEU A 242 -2.22 -4.13 32.22
C LEU A 242 -2.11 -5.38 33.13
N PRO A 243 -1.09 -6.27 32.96
CA PRO A 243 -0.90 -7.42 33.85
C PRO A 243 -0.65 -7.01 35.32
N THR A 244 0.11 -5.95 35.56
CA THR A 244 0.42 -5.47 36.91
C THR A 244 -0.83 -4.99 37.65
N VAL A 245 -1.68 -4.21 36.98
CA VAL A 245 -2.96 -3.74 37.52
C VAL A 245 -3.89 -4.91 37.83
N SER A 246 -3.91 -5.93 36.96
CA SER A 246 -4.71 -7.14 37.18
C SER A 246 -4.29 -7.89 38.45
N ILE A 247 -2.98 -8.08 38.67
CA ILE A 247 -2.47 -8.80 39.83
C ILE A 247 -2.78 -8.03 41.11
N PHE A 248 -2.60 -6.71 41.09
CA PHE A 248 -2.94 -5.86 42.23
C PHE A 248 -4.43 -5.91 42.58
N ALA A 249 -5.32 -5.83 41.58
CA ALA A 249 -6.76 -5.88 41.80
C ALA A 249 -7.23 -7.23 42.40
N LEU A 250 -6.61 -8.34 41.99
CA LEU A 250 -6.93 -9.68 42.50
C LEU A 250 -6.66 -9.84 44.01
N ASN A 251 -5.68 -9.12 44.56
CA ASN A 251 -5.36 -9.15 45.99
C ASN A 251 -6.48 -8.59 46.88
N TYR A 252 -7.29 -7.67 46.35
CA TYR A 252 -8.36 -7.03 47.12
C TYR A 252 -9.69 -7.79 47.05
N ILE A 253 -9.80 -8.85 46.25
CA ILE A 253 -11.02 -9.63 46.08
C ILE A 253 -10.95 -10.85 47.01
N PRO A 254 -11.78 -10.98 48.06
CA PRO A 254 -11.66 -12.07 49.03
C PRO A 254 -12.34 -13.37 48.58
N LYS A 255 -13.41 -13.31 47.75
CA LYS A 255 -14.14 -14.53 47.34
C LYS A 255 -13.59 -15.14 46.05
N THR A 256 -13.36 -16.45 46.06
CA THR A 256 -12.83 -17.21 44.93
C THR A 256 -13.69 -17.10 43.66
N VAL A 257 -15.02 -17.09 43.80
CA VAL A 257 -15.93 -16.94 42.65
C VAL A 257 -15.76 -15.56 41.98
N TYR A 258 -15.60 -14.49 42.76
CA TYR A 258 -15.36 -13.15 42.22
C TYR A 258 -13.97 -13.02 41.60
N ARG A 259 -12.96 -13.73 42.11
CA ARG A 259 -11.62 -13.80 41.49
C ARG A 259 -11.69 -14.44 40.10
N LEU A 260 -12.38 -15.57 39.97
CA LEU A 260 -12.58 -16.25 38.69
C LEU A 260 -13.33 -15.36 37.68
N ALA A 261 -14.40 -14.70 38.13
CA ALA A 261 -15.17 -13.79 37.30
C ALA A 261 -14.31 -12.60 36.82
N PHE A 262 -13.52 -12.00 37.72
CA PHE A 262 -12.62 -10.91 37.38
C PHE A 262 -11.59 -11.32 36.31
N ILE A 263 -10.97 -12.48 36.46
CA ILE A 263 -9.98 -13.01 35.49
C ILE A 263 -10.60 -13.21 34.11
N SER A 264 -11.80 -13.78 34.05
CA SER A 264 -12.50 -13.99 32.79
C SER A 264 -12.77 -12.66 32.06
N VAL A 265 -13.32 -11.66 32.78
CA VAL A 265 -13.60 -10.33 32.22
C VAL A 265 -12.32 -9.61 31.82
N PHE A 266 -11.30 -9.65 32.67
CA PHE A 266 -10.03 -8.96 32.41
C PHE A 266 -9.27 -9.59 31.24
N SER A 267 -9.26 -10.93 31.13
CA SER A 267 -8.64 -11.64 30.00
C SER A 267 -9.36 -11.34 28.70
N PHE A 268 -10.69 -11.24 28.72
CA PHE A 268 -11.47 -10.79 27.57
C PHE A 268 -11.11 -9.36 27.17
N MET A 269 -11.08 -8.42 28.14
CA MET A 269 -10.71 -7.03 27.89
C MET A 269 -9.28 -6.90 27.33
N PHE A 270 -8.33 -7.66 27.88
CA PHE A 270 -6.94 -7.72 27.41
C PHE A 270 -6.84 -8.24 25.96
N THR A 271 -7.61 -9.29 25.63
CA THR A 271 -7.64 -9.86 24.28
C THR A 271 -8.23 -8.85 23.28
N VAL A 272 -9.31 -8.17 23.65
CA VAL A 272 -9.91 -7.08 22.86
C VAL A 272 -8.92 -5.94 22.67
N ALA A 273 -8.20 -5.57 23.74
CA ALA A 273 -7.15 -4.56 23.67
C ALA A 273 -6.04 -4.99 22.71
N LEU A 274 -5.41 -6.15 22.88
CA LEU A 274 -4.39 -6.64 21.95
C LEU A 274 -4.87 -6.67 20.50
N ALA A 275 -6.10 -7.14 20.25
CA ALA A 275 -6.68 -7.17 18.92
C ALA A 275 -6.86 -5.78 18.30
N PHE A 276 -7.11 -4.77 19.12
CA PHE A 276 -7.30 -3.39 18.67
C PHE A 276 -5.99 -2.60 18.58
N PHE A 277 -5.12 -2.75 19.57
CA PHE A 277 -3.86 -2.01 19.76
C PHE A 277 -2.69 -2.57 18.96
N THR A 278 -2.77 -3.81 18.46
CA THR A 278 -1.66 -4.46 17.75
C THR A 278 -2.10 -5.16 16.47
N ASN A 279 -1.18 -5.31 15.53
CA ASN A 279 -1.32 -6.13 14.31
C ASN A 279 -0.96 -7.61 14.57
N ALA A 280 -1.06 -8.04 15.83
CA ALA A 280 -0.73 -9.40 16.22
C ALA A 280 -1.60 -10.41 15.45
N ARG A 281 -0.97 -11.48 14.97
CA ARG A 281 -1.67 -12.59 14.33
C ARG A 281 -2.63 -13.23 15.33
N LYS A 282 -3.71 -13.84 14.83
CA LYS A 282 -4.69 -14.54 15.68
C LYS A 282 -4.03 -15.54 16.64
N ILE A 283 -2.97 -16.21 16.19
CA ILE A 283 -2.20 -17.15 17.00
C ILE A 283 -1.43 -16.45 18.13
N GLU A 284 -0.88 -15.27 17.90
CA GLU A 284 -0.12 -14.49 18.89
C GLU A 284 -1.04 -13.95 19.99
N ILE A 285 -2.21 -13.45 19.60
CA ILE A 285 -3.25 -12.99 20.53
C ILE A 285 -3.71 -14.17 21.41
N PHE A 286 -3.95 -15.34 20.81
CA PHE A 286 -4.34 -16.53 21.56
C PHE A 286 -3.26 -16.98 22.54
N THR A 287 -1.99 -17.02 22.11
CA THR A 287 -0.88 -17.37 23.00
C THR A 287 -0.71 -16.39 24.15
N ALA A 288 -0.87 -15.09 23.90
CA ALA A 288 -0.78 -14.06 24.94
C ALA A 288 -1.93 -14.19 25.96
N ALA A 289 -3.15 -14.47 25.48
CA ALA A 289 -4.31 -14.71 26.35
C ALA A 289 -4.14 -15.96 27.23
N VAL A 290 -3.65 -17.07 26.67
CA VAL A 290 -3.36 -18.31 27.42
C VAL A 290 -2.26 -18.10 28.45
N ALA A 291 -1.20 -17.37 28.09
CA ALA A 291 -0.11 -17.05 29.00
C ALA A 291 -0.59 -16.20 30.18
N LEU A 292 -1.38 -15.15 29.93
CA LEU A 292 -1.96 -14.32 30.99
C LEU A 292 -2.88 -15.12 31.92
N ALA A 293 -3.76 -15.95 31.35
CA ALA A 293 -4.67 -16.79 32.13
C ALA A 293 -3.92 -17.79 33.01
N SER A 294 -2.85 -18.40 32.48
CA SER A 294 -2.00 -19.34 33.23
C SER A 294 -1.36 -18.67 34.45
N VAL A 295 -0.79 -17.47 34.26
CA VAL A 295 -0.19 -16.69 35.36
C VAL A 295 -1.23 -16.35 36.43
N GLN A 296 -2.41 -15.86 36.02
CA GLN A 296 -3.47 -15.49 36.96
C GLN A 296 -4.01 -16.69 37.76
N VAL A 297 -4.15 -17.86 37.14
CA VAL A 297 -4.61 -19.09 37.81
C VAL A 297 -3.61 -19.54 38.88
N VAL A 298 -2.30 -19.47 38.61
CA VAL A 298 -1.25 -19.79 39.60
C VAL A 298 -1.37 -18.89 40.83
N PHE A 299 -1.62 -17.58 40.64
CA PHE A 299 -1.79 -16.64 41.75
C PHE A 299 -3.07 -16.89 42.58
N ILE A 300 -4.14 -17.42 41.99
CA ILE A 300 -5.30 -17.87 42.79
C ILE A 300 -4.94 -19.10 43.62
N GLY A 301 -4.20 -20.05 43.03
CA GLY A 301 -3.83 -21.30 43.68
C GLY A 301 -2.97 -21.10 44.92
N THR A 302 -2.06 -20.12 44.90
CA THR A 302 -1.15 -19.84 46.02
C THR A 302 -1.79 -19.08 47.18
N GLN A 303 -2.88 -18.34 46.96
CA GLN A 303 -3.59 -17.60 48.02
C GLN A 303 -4.65 -18.41 48.77
N ASN A 304 -4.91 -19.63 48.32
CA ASN A 304 -5.88 -20.55 48.94
C ASN A 304 -5.18 -21.62 49.81
N CYS A 305 -3.85 -21.52 50.01
CA CYS A 305 -3.06 -22.35 50.90
C CYS A 305 -2.65 -21.57 52.16
#